data_AF-A0A965UTS9-F1
#
_entry.id   AF-A0A965UTS9-F1
#
_cell.length_a   1.000
_cell.length_b   1.000
_cell.length_c   1.000
_cell.angle_alpha   90.00
_cell.angle_beta   90.00
_cell.angle_gamma   90.00
#
_symmetry.space_group_name_H-M   'P 1'
#
loop_
_entity.id
_entity.type
_entity.pdbx_description
1 polymer ?
#
loop_
_entity_poly.entity_id
_entity_poly.type
_entity_poly.pdbx_seq_one_letter_code
_entity_poly.pdbx_strand_id
1 'polypeptide(L)'
;MVITEENKEIIINSGAFGYKPDVIASLLQVDVKIIEDQFKGKSEFKTLYEFGRNMAKYKIDLKLFEMAKNGDVKAMQQFEINKMINNGEA
;
A
#
# COMPACT_ATOMS: atom_id res chain seq x y z
N MET A 1 14.31 -13.59 4.87
CA MET A 1 13.38 -14.73 4.98
C MET A 1 13.16 -15.31 3.59
N VAL A 2 12.75 -16.58 3.48
CA VAL A 2 12.20 -17.11 2.22
C VAL A 2 10.73 -16.72 2.14
N ILE A 3 10.30 -16.14 1.01
CA ILE A 3 8.92 -15.70 0.81
C ILE A 3 8.15 -16.81 0.09
N THR A 4 7.16 -17.40 0.77
CA THR A 4 6.20 -18.34 0.20
C THR A 4 5.05 -17.58 -0.46
N GLU A 5 4.24 -18.24 -1.30
CA GLU A 5 3.07 -17.61 -1.93
C GLU A 5 2.07 -17.04 -0.91
N GLU A 6 1.83 -17.74 0.21
CA GLU A 6 0.98 -17.25 1.30
C GLU A 6 1.55 -15.97 1.94
N ASN A 7 2.88 -15.94 2.15
CA ASN A 7 3.55 -14.75 2.65
C ASN A 7 3.41 -13.59 1.67
N LYS A 8 3.43 -13.83 0.34
CA LYS A 8 3.26 -12.77 -0.67
C LYS A 8 1.93 -12.06 -0.51
N GLU A 9 0.84 -12.81 -0.39
CA GLU A 9 -0.50 -12.22 -0.23
C GLU A 9 -0.58 -11.37 1.05
N ILE A 10 -0.06 -11.88 2.17
CA ILE A 10 -0.01 -11.14 3.44
C ILE A 10 0.79 -9.83 3.28
N ILE A 11 1.93 -9.87 2.60
CA ILE A 11 2.79 -8.69 2.41
C ILE A 11 2.11 -7.65 1.52
N ILE A 12 1.51 -8.07 0.41
CA ILE A 12 0.76 -7.19 -0.50
C ILE A 12 -0.39 -6.52 0.24
N ASN A 13 -1.19 -7.31 0.97
CA ASN A 13 -2.32 -6.78 1.75
C ASN A 13 -1.84 -5.83 2.85
N SER A 14 -0.74 -6.16 3.52
CA SER A 14 -0.13 -5.27 4.51
C SER A 14 0.31 -3.93 3.92
N GLY A 15 0.83 -3.94 2.70
CA GLY A 15 1.14 -2.73 1.93
C GLY A 15 -0.11 -1.91 1.62
N ALA A 16 -1.18 -2.57 1.17
CA ALA A 16 -2.46 -1.94 0.88
C ALA A 16 -3.08 -1.27 2.11
N PHE A 17 -2.94 -1.88 3.29
CA PHE A 17 -3.50 -1.39 4.55
C PHE A 17 -2.56 -0.44 5.31
N GLY A 18 -1.32 -0.28 4.86
CA GLY A 18 -0.33 0.58 5.53
C GLY A 18 0.11 0.04 6.89
N TYR A 19 0.16 -1.28 7.05
CA TYR A 19 0.60 -1.90 8.30
C TYR A 19 2.07 -1.63 8.60
N LYS A 20 2.38 -1.51 9.89
CA LYS A 20 3.73 -1.28 10.42
C LYS A 20 4.50 -2.61 10.56
N PRO A 21 5.85 -2.56 10.63
CA PRO A 21 6.69 -3.77 10.69
C PRO A 21 6.31 -4.76 11.79
N ASP A 22 5.91 -4.29 12.97
CA ASP A 22 5.50 -5.11 14.12
C ASP A 22 4.24 -5.93 13.82
N VAL A 23 3.23 -5.32 13.19
CA VAL A 23 1.99 -6.01 12.80
C VAL A 23 2.30 -7.07 11.74
N ILE A 24 3.12 -6.74 10.76
CA ILE A 24 3.47 -7.66 9.67
C ILE A 24 4.28 -8.85 10.21
N ALA A 25 5.21 -8.59 11.13
CA ALA A 25 5.99 -9.62 11.81
C ALA A 25 5.10 -10.60 12.58
N SER A 26 4.08 -10.07 13.28
CA SER A 26 3.10 -10.91 13.96
C SER A 26 2.28 -11.77 13.01
N LEU A 27 1.85 -11.24 11.85
CA LEU A 27 1.09 -11.98 10.84
C LEU A 27 1.92 -13.09 10.19
N LEU A 28 3.20 -12.83 9.95
CA LEU A 28 4.14 -13.78 9.35
C LEU A 28 4.81 -14.71 10.37
N GLN A 29 4.53 -14.52 11.67
CA GLN A 29 5.12 -15.26 12.79
C GLN A 29 6.66 -15.26 12.78
N VAL A 30 7.25 -14.09 12.55
CA VAL A 30 8.70 -13.88 12.54
C VAL A 30 9.11 -12.76 13.50
N ASP A 31 10.41 -12.65 13.78
CA ASP A 31 10.95 -11.51 14.55
C ASP A 31 10.79 -10.20 13.78
N VAL A 32 10.35 -9.14 14.46
CA VAL A 32 10.17 -7.79 13.88
C VAL A 32 11.44 -7.26 13.22
N LYS A 33 12.62 -7.57 13.75
CA LYS A 33 13.91 -7.15 13.17
C LYS A 33 14.09 -7.67 11.76
N ILE A 34 13.60 -8.89 11.47
CA ILE A 34 13.67 -9.47 10.12
C ILE A 34 12.89 -8.59 9.14
N ILE A 35 11.69 -8.14 9.53
CA ILE A 35 10.84 -7.28 8.71
C ILE A 35 11.46 -5.89 8.55
N GLU A 36 11.95 -5.29 9.63
CA GLU A 36 12.64 -3.99 9.57
C GLU A 36 13.84 -4.03 8.62
N ASP A 37 14.62 -5.10 8.65
CA ASP A 37 15.76 -5.27 7.75
C ASP A 37 15.33 -5.46 6.28
N GLN A 38 14.16 -6.09 6.03
CA GLN A 38 13.60 -6.17 4.68
C GLN A 38 13.30 -4.78 4.10
N PHE A 39 12.86 -3.81 4.93
CA PHE A 39 12.52 -2.46 4.48
C PHE A 39 13.74 -1.57 4.19
N LYS A 40 14.87 -1.83 4.86
CA LYS A 40 16.12 -1.06 4.68
C LYS A 40 16.78 -1.34 3.33
N GLY A 41 16.63 -2.56 2.79
CA GLY A 41 17.22 -2.98 1.52
C GLY A 41 16.29 -2.86 0.32
N LYS A 42 16.80 -3.27 -0.85
CA LYS A 42 15.98 -3.64 -2.02
C LYS A 42 15.65 -5.12 -1.90
N SER A 43 14.56 -5.43 -1.19
CA SER A 43 14.08 -6.81 -1.00
C SER A 43 12.83 -7.08 -1.82
N GLU A 44 12.59 -8.34 -2.17
CA GLU A 44 11.32 -8.77 -2.76
C GLU A 44 10.14 -8.40 -1.84
N PHE A 45 10.31 -8.54 -0.53
CA PHE A 45 9.34 -8.12 0.47
C PHE A 45 8.94 -6.65 0.30
N LYS A 46 9.92 -5.75 0.20
CA LYS A 46 9.67 -4.31 0.03
C LYS A 46 8.93 -4.03 -1.26
N THR A 47 9.33 -4.68 -2.36
CA THR A 47 8.65 -4.56 -3.65
C THR A 47 7.18 -4.99 -3.57
N LEU A 48 6.88 -6.11 -2.91
CA LEU A 48 5.51 -6.59 -2.73
C LEU A 48 4.68 -5.65 -1.85
N TYR A 49 5.26 -5.12 -0.79
CA TYR A 49 4.61 -4.14 0.08
C TYR A 49 4.31 -2.85 -0.67
N GLU A 50 5.27 -2.32 -1.42
CA GLU A 50 5.10 -1.12 -2.24
C GLU A 50 4.07 -1.33 -3.36
N PHE A 51 4.07 -2.51 -3.99
CA PHE A 51 3.05 -2.90 -4.95
C PHE A 51 1.65 -2.85 -4.33
N GLY A 52 1.44 -3.47 -3.17
CA GLY A 52 0.16 -3.43 -2.47
C GLY A 52 -0.29 -2.01 -2.12
N ARG A 53 0.63 -1.19 -1.59
CA ARG A 53 0.38 0.21 -1.27
C ARG A 53 -0.05 1.01 -2.50
N ASN A 54 0.66 0.87 -3.61
CA ASN A 54 0.38 1.61 -4.84
C ASN A 54 -0.90 1.12 -5.50
N MET A 55 -1.16 -0.19 -5.48
CA MET A 55 -2.40 -0.76 -5.99
C MET A 55 -3.62 -0.28 -5.20
N ALA A 56 -3.52 -0.18 -3.87
CA ALA A 56 -4.59 0.35 -3.04
C ALA A 56 -4.91 1.81 -3.36
N LYS A 57 -3.88 2.66 -3.46
CA LYS A 57 -4.03 4.05 -3.89
C LYS A 57 -4.72 4.16 -5.24
N TYR A 58 -4.23 3.41 -6.24
CA TYR A 58 -4.80 3.38 -7.57
C TYR A 58 -6.28 2.98 -7.57
N LYS A 59 -6.66 1.94 -6.82
CA LYS A 59 -8.07 1.52 -6.72
C LYS A 59 -8.95 2.57 -6.04
N ILE A 60 -8.44 3.28 -5.03
CA ILE A 60 -9.14 4.39 -4.39
C ILE A 60 -9.35 5.52 -5.40
N ASP A 61 -8.31 5.89 -6.14
CA ASP A 61 -8.38 6.95 -7.14
C ASP A 61 -9.36 6.61 -8.27
N LEU A 62 -9.37 5.36 -8.75
CA LEU A 62 -10.38 4.87 -9.68
C LEU A 62 -11.80 5.04 -9.12
N LYS A 63 -12.00 4.70 -7.84
CA LYS A 63 -13.33 4.80 -7.24
C LYS A 63 -13.78 6.26 -7.07
N LEU A 64 -12.88 7.12 -6.64
CA LEU A 64 -13.12 8.56 -6.54
C LEU A 64 -13.45 9.15 -7.91
N PHE A 65 -12.74 8.74 -8.96
CA PHE A 65 -13.01 9.15 -10.33
C PHE A 65 -14.40 8.72 -10.82
N GLU A 66 -14.82 7.48 -10.54
CA GLU A 66 -16.19 7.03 -10.84
C GLU A 66 -17.25 7.87 -10.12
N MET A 67 -17.07 8.13 -8.83
CA MET A 67 -18.00 8.92 -8.04
C MET A 67 -18.05 10.37 -8.50
N ALA A 68 -16.90 10.95 -8.85
CA ALA A 68 -16.78 12.28 -9.43
C ALA A 68 -17.56 12.38 -10.76
N LYS A 69 -17.43 11.38 -11.65
CA LYS A 69 -18.20 11.32 -12.91
C LYS A 69 -19.72 11.28 -12.69
N ASN A 70 -20.16 10.73 -11.56
CA ASN A 70 -21.58 10.69 -11.16
C ASN A 70 -22.05 11.95 -10.44
N GLY A 71 -21.21 12.99 -10.33
CA GLY A 71 -21.56 14.28 -9.74
C GLY A 71 -21.28 14.41 -8.24
N ASP A 72 -20.54 13.47 -7.62
CA ASP A 72 -20.12 13.62 -6.23
C ASP A 72 -18.99 14.66 -6.11
N VAL A 73 -19.35 15.84 -5.61
CA VAL A 73 -18.44 16.99 -5.43
C VAL A 73 -17.33 16.70 -4.42
N LYS A 74 -17.60 15.89 -3.39
CA LYS A 74 -16.56 15.53 -2.41
C LYS A 74 -15.55 14.57 -3.04
N ALA A 75 -16.02 13.63 -3.87
CA ALA A 75 -15.13 12.74 -4.60
C ALA A 75 -14.26 13.50 -5.62
N MET A 76 -14.81 14.50 -6.32
CA MET A 76 -14.05 15.39 -7.20
C MET A 76 -12.92 16.11 -6.45
N GLN A 77 -13.23 16.73 -5.31
CA GLN A 77 -12.25 17.42 -4.48
C GLN A 77 -11.14 16.47 -4.00
N GLN A 78 -11.52 15.30 -3.48
CA GLN A 78 -10.56 14.34 -2.96
C GLN A 78 -9.68 13.76 -4.08
N PHE A 79 -10.23 13.52 -5.27
CA PHE A 79 -9.46 13.04 -6.42
C PHE A 79 -8.39 14.05 -6.87
N GLU A 80 -8.73 15.34 -6.95
CA GLU A 80 -7.75 16.39 -7.29
C GLU A 80 -6.67 16.54 -6.21
N ILE A 81 -7.04 16.47 -4.92
CA ILE A 81 -6.07 16.46 -3.81
C ILE A 81 -5.10 15.28 -3.94
N ASN A 82 -5.61 14.07 -4.17
CA ASN A 82 -4.77 12.88 -4.34
C ASN A 82 -3.81 13.03 -5.52
N LYS A 83 -4.29 13.59 -6.64
CA LYS A 83 -3.47 13.86 -7.82
C LYS A 83 -2.34 14.85 -7.53
N MET A 84 -2.62 15.95 -6.83
CA MET A 84 -1.59 16.91 -6.41
C MET A 84 -0.53 16.24 -5.52
N ILE A 85 -0.96 15.46 -4.52
CA ILE A 85 -0.05 14.73 -3.62
C ILE A 85 0.82 13.74 -4.40
N ASN A 86 0.22 12.97 -5.33
CA ASN A 86 0.93 11.96 -6.11
C ASN A 86 1.95 12.57 -7.09
N ASN A 87 1.69 13.77 -7.61
CA ASN A 87 2.58 14.50 -8.52
C ASN A 87 3.61 15.39 -7.79
N GLY A 88 3.55 15.48 -6.46
CA GLY A 88 4.45 16.34 -5.68
C GLY A 88 4.11 17.84 -5.76
N GLU A 89 2.85 18.15 -6.04
CA GLU A 89 2.33 19.51 -6.23
C GLU A 89 1.57 20.03 -4.99
N ALA A 90 1.50 19.24 -3.91
CA ALA A 90 0.76 19.51 -2.68
C ALA A 90 1.66 19.97 -1.50
#